data_AF-A0A821W2L2-F1
#
_entry.id   AF-A0A821W2L2-F1
#
_cell.length_a   1.000
_cell.length_b   1.000
_cell.length_c   1.000
_cell.angle_alpha   90.00
_cell.angle_beta   90.00
_cell.angle_gamma   90.00
#
_symmetry.space_group_name_H-M   'P 1'
#
loop_
_entity.id
_entity.type
_entity.pdbx_description
1 polymer ?
#
loop_
_entity_poly.entity_id
_entity_poly.type
_entity_poly.pdbx_seq_one_letter_code
_entity_poly.pdbx_strand_id
1 'polypeptide(L)'
;IVIAVHGYEDDKGIFIVKDYCFKDLLIPKQLSSLKEDKFFLFASGFLLSETSIIFNQLEYLFLFHNLISYTITDIDIMPGVNDPCCHMLPQQPLHPCIFPSSSKRKTTHCLTNPYDFQIVFLQTSGQNLDDIYPLSTIDDRVQILENCLELCAIAPICPDTLSPHDIQVRLICIPSFAQSNSYIVLNLRTLECCEISFQNKIPQIIQ
;
A
#
# COMPACT_ATOMS: atom_id res chain seq x y z
N ILE A 1 -10.92 -11.59 -11.55
CA ILE A 1 -9.71 -12.20 -12.13
C ILE A 1 -9.97 -12.42 -13.62
N VAL A 2 -9.03 -12.04 -14.49
CA VAL A 2 -9.10 -12.31 -15.93
C VAL A 2 -7.90 -13.19 -16.30
N ILE A 3 -8.15 -14.41 -16.75
CA ILE A 3 -7.14 -15.41 -17.13
C ILE A 3 -7.53 -16.08 -18.44
N ALA A 4 -6.55 -16.58 -19.18
CA ALA A 4 -6.81 -17.48 -20.29
C ALA A 4 -6.88 -18.91 -19.75
N VAL A 5 -7.91 -19.65 -20.16
CA VAL A 5 -8.17 -21.01 -19.69
C VAL A 5 -8.23 -21.94 -20.89
N HIS A 6 -7.49 -23.04 -20.84
CA HIS A 6 -7.49 -24.09 -21.85
C HIS A 6 -8.19 -25.34 -21.30
N GLY A 7 -9.14 -25.89 -22.06
CA GLY A 7 -10.01 -26.95 -21.59
C GLY A 7 -10.95 -27.47 -22.68
N TYR A 8 -11.96 -28.23 -22.27
CA TYR A 8 -13.00 -28.76 -23.15
C TYR A 8 -14.33 -28.86 -22.40
N GLU A 9 -15.44 -28.88 -23.12
CA GLU A 9 -16.77 -29.11 -22.55
C GLU A 9 -17.05 -30.61 -22.50
N ASP A 10 -17.52 -31.12 -21.36
CA ASP A 10 -17.96 -32.52 -21.23
C ASP A 10 -19.40 -32.73 -21.76
N ASP A 11 -19.84 -33.98 -21.78
CA ASP A 11 -21.18 -34.34 -22.28
C ASP A 11 -22.35 -33.75 -21.45
N LYS A 12 -22.07 -33.16 -20.29
CA LYS A 12 -23.04 -32.50 -19.41
C LYS A 12 -23.02 -30.97 -19.56
N GLY A 13 -22.19 -30.44 -20.46
CA GLY A 13 -22.03 -29.00 -20.65
C GLY A 13 -21.12 -28.33 -19.61
N ILE A 14 -20.33 -29.10 -18.86
CA ILE A 14 -19.38 -28.58 -17.88
C ILE A 14 -18.03 -28.38 -18.54
N PHE A 15 -17.48 -27.17 -18.43
CA PHE A 15 -16.14 -26.88 -18.93
C PHE A 15 -15.07 -27.44 -17.99
N ILE A 16 -14.29 -28.41 -18.48
CA ILE A 16 -13.18 -29.04 -17.79
C ILE A 16 -11.88 -28.31 -18.13
N VAL A 17 -11.26 -27.71 -17.13
CA VAL A 17 -9.99 -26.98 -17.26
C VAL A 17 -8.82 -27.96 -17.28
N LYS A 18 -7.98 -27.87 -18.31
CA LYS A 18 -6.71 -28.60 -18.41
C LYS A 18 -5.53 -27.74 -17.97
N ASP A 19 -5.55 -26.47 -18.33
CA ASP A 19 -4.48 -25.52 -18.06
C ASP A 19 -5.01 -24.09 -18.05
N TYR A 20 -4.23 -23.15 -17.50
CA TYR A 20 -4.54 -21.73 -17.50
C TYR A 20 -3.27 -20.90 -17.49
N CYS A 21 -3.34 -19.67 -17.99
CA CYS A 21 -2.25 -18.72 -17.86
C CYS A 21 -2.72 -17.32 -17.47
N PHE A 22 -1.81 -16.61 -16.80
CA PHE A 22 -1.97 -15.23 -16.39
C PHE A 22 -1.48 -14.28 -17.48
N LYS A 23 -1.83 -13.00 -17.35
CA LYS A 23 -1.25 -11.95 -18.19
C LYS A 23 0.22 -11.78 -17.80
N ASP A 24 1.10 -11.60 -18.79
CA ASP A 24 2.51 -11.28 -18.52
C ASP A 24 2.65 -9.99 -17.71
N LEU A 25 3.60 -9.98 -16.78
CA LEU A 25 3.97 -8.79 -16.00
C LEU A 25 4.53 -7.71 -16.93
N LEU A 26 4.07 -6.48 -16.73
CA LEU A 26 4.57 -5.33 -17.47
C LEU A 26 5.89 -4.84 -16.89
N ILE A 27 6.79 -4.36 -17.75
CA ILE A 27 8.13 -3.92 -17.36
C ILE A 27 8.10 -2.50 -16.79
N PRO A 28 8.39 -2.29 -15.49
CA PRO A 28 8.62 -0.96 -14.97
C PRO A 28 9.91 -0.39 -15.56
N LYS A 29 9.98 0.92 -15.74
CA LYS A 29 11.25 1.58 -16.11
C LYS A 29 12.29 1.26 -15.04
N GLN A 30 13.43 0.68 -15.42
CA GLN A 30 14.50 0.35 -14.47
C GLN A 30 14.98 1.63 -13.76
N LEU A 31 15.05 1.58 -12.42
CA LEU A 31 15.59 2.68 -11.63
C LEU A 31 17.07 2.87 -12.01
N SER A 32 17.46 4.10 -12.38
CA SER A 32 18.88 4.42 -12.51
C SER A 32 19.58 4.18 -11.18
N SER A 33 20.73 3.51 -11.19
CA SER A 33 21.48 3.25 -9.97
C SER A 33 21.86 4.56 -9.26
N LEU A 34 21.56 4.61 -7.96
CA LEU A 34 21.93 5.74 -7.11
C LEU A 34 23.39 5.60 -6.67
N LYS A 35 24.13 6.72 -6.67
CA LYS A 35 25.53 6.76 -6.19
C LYS A 35 25.65 6.79 -4.67
N GLU A 36 24.58 7.23 -3.99
CA GLU A 36 24.50 7.40 -2.55
C GLU A 36 23.23 6.74 -2.01
N ASP A 37 23.24 6.39 -0.73
CA ASP A 37 22.06 5.87 -0.06
C ASP A 37 21.00 6.96 0.09
N LYS A 38 19.80 6.64 -0.36
CA LYS A 38 18.58 7.41 -0.12
C LYS A 38 17.52 6.49 0.44
N PHE A 39 16.71 6.99 1.35
CA PHE A 39 15.78 6.16 2.09
C PHE A 39 14.35 6.66 1.93
N PHE A 40 13.42 5.72 1.82
CA PHE A 40 12.02 5.98 2.12
C PHE A 40 11.65 5.38 3.46
N LEU A 41 10.84 6.13 4.21
CA LEU A 41 10.21 5.68 5.44
C LEU A 41 8.74 5.43 5.13
N PHE A 42 8.28 4.21 5.37
CA PHE A 42 6.89 3.81 5.22
C PHE A 42 6.29 3.52 6.57
N ALA A 43 5.21 4.22 6.90
CA ALA A 43 4.42 3.98 8.10
C ALA A 43 2.93 3.98 7.72
N SER A 44 2.18 3.07 8.32
CA SER A 44 0.74 2.89 8.08
C SER A 44 0.03 2.58 9.40
N GLY A 45 -1.30 2.63 9.41
CA GLY A 45 -2.08 2.17 10.56
C GLY A 45 -1.90 3.00 11.83
N PHE A 46 -1.90 4.34 11.71
CA PHE A 46 -1.91 5.24 12.88
C PHE A 46 -3.27 5.26 13.62
N LEU A 47 -4.28 4.52 13.12
CA LEU A 47 -5.62 4.35 13.70
C LEU A 47 -6.25 5.67 14.19
N LEU A 48 -6.51 6.61 13.27
CA LEU A 48 -7.18 7.87 13.60
C LEU A 48 -8.64 7.68 14.07
N SER A 49 -9.22 6.49 13.89
CA SER A 49 -10.67 6.26 13.99
C SER A 49 -11.11 5.06 14.83
N GLU A 50 -10.26 4.07 15.13
CA GLU A 50 -10.67 2.89 15.90
C GLU A 50 -10.44 3.07 17.40
N THR A 51 -11.43 3.67 18.06
CA THR A 51 -11.84 3.29 19.42
C THR A 51 -13.34 3.57 19.54
N SER A 52 -14.05 2.78 20.33
CA SER A 52 -15.50 2.78 20.56
C SER A 52 -16.08 4.09 21.15
N ILE A 53 -15.35 5.20 21.10
CA ILE A 53 -15.72 6.49 21.68
C ILE A 53 -15.29 7.59 20.68
N ILE A 54 -16.28 8.24 20.06
CA ILE A 54 -16.11 9.32 19.07
C ILE A 54 -15.20 10.46 19.58
N PHE A 55 -15.11 10.65 20.91
CA PHE A 55 -14.31 11.70 21.54
C PHE A 55 -12.79 11.61 21.25
N ASN A 56 -12.25 10.45 20.87
CA ASN A 56 -10.82 10.29 20.63
C ASN A 56 -10.39 10.60 19.18
N GLN A 57 -11.30 10.58 18.21
CA GLN A 57 -10.92 10.67 16.78
C GLN A 57 -10.31 12.04 16.42
N LEU A 58 -10.89 13.12 16.97
CA LEU A 58 -10.35 14.47 16.78
C LEU A 58 -8.99 14.64 17.48
N GLU A 59 -8.77 13.96 18.60
CA GLU A 59 -7.49 13.98 19.31
C GLU A 59 -6.41 13.24 18.52
N TYR A 60 -6.71 12.05 17.98
CA TYR A 60 -5.78 11.34 17.09
C TYR A 60 -5.47 12.14 15.83
N LEU A 61 -6.48 12.77 15.22
CA LEU A 61 -6.26 13.63 14.07
C LEU A 61 -5.37 14.82 14.43
N PHE A 62 -5.57 15.43 15.60
CA PHE A 62 -4.73 16.50 16.11
C PHE A 62 -3.28 16.04 16.37
N LEU A 63 -3.09 14.87 16.98
CA LEU A 63 -1.77 14.26 17.21
C LEU A 63 -1.06 13.97 15.89
N PHE A 64 -1.77 13.39 14.92
CA PHE A 64 -1.21 13.12 13.60
C PHE A 64 -0.88 14.42 12.86
N HIS A 65 -1.75 15.44 12.91
CA HIS A 65 -1.46 16.77 12.38
C HIS A 65 -0.21 17.40 13.00
N ASN A 66 -0.03 17.26 14.33
CA ASN A 66 1.18 17.73 14.98
C ASN A 66 2.41 16.96 14.52
N LEU A 67 2.34 15.63 14.44
CA LEU A 67 3.42 14.79 13.94
C LEU A 67 3.90 15.27 12.56
N ILE A 68 2.98 15.39 11.59
CA ILE A 68 3.32 15.88 10.23
C ILE A 68 3.76 17.34 10.20
N SER A 69 3.36 18.16 11.19
CA SER A 69 3.77 19.56 11.27
C SER A 69 5.21 19.71 11.77
N TYR A 70 5.67 18.80 12.63
CA TYR A 70 7.03 18.81 13.17
C TYR A 70 8.05 18.09 12.29
N THR A 71 7.62 17.31 11.30
CA THR A 71 8.56 16.71 10.36
C THR A 71 9.23 17.77 9.50
N ILE A 72 10.48 17.52 9.16
CA ILE A 72 11.31 18.39 8.30
C ILE A 72 11.50 17.81 6.90
N THR A 73 11.04 16.58 6.68
CA THR A 73 11.14 15.85 5.40
C THR A 73 9.87 16.02 4.56
N ASP A 74 9.96 15.71 3.27
CA ASP A 74 8.78 15.57 2.41
C ASP A 74 7.91 14.41 2.89
N ILE A 75 6.59 14.61 2.87
CA ILE A 75 5.59 13.65 3.32
C ILE A 75 4.50 13.52 2.27
N ASP A 76 4.25 12.26 1.93
CA ASP A 76 3.16 11.80 1.08
C ASP A 76 2.14 11.06 1.96
N ILE A 77 0.89 11.56 1.99
CA ILE A 77 -0.20 11.03 2.81
C ILE A 77 -1.25 10.40 1.89
N MET A 78 -1.46 9.09 2.04
CA MET A 78 -2.52 8.35 1.36
C MET A 78 -3.70 8.10 2.32
N PRO A 79 -4.95 8.20 1.85
CA PRO A 79 -6.11 7.84 2.63
C PRO A 79 -6.23 6.33 2.81
N GLY A 80 -6.75 5.90 3.96
CA GLY A 80 -7.22 4.54 4.23
C GLY A 80 -8.75 4.44 4.27
N VAL A 81 -9.26 3.22 4.49
CA VAL A 81 -10.71 2.91 4.52
C VAL A 81 -11.50 3.72 5.53
N ASN A 82 -10.86 4.07 6.65
CA ASN A 82 -11.50 4.74 7.77
C ASN A 82 -11.26 6.26 7.81
N ASP A 83 -10.58 6.80 6.80
CA ASP A 83 -10.29 8.23 6.73
C ASP A 83 -11.50 9.02 6.16
N PRO A 84 -11.60 10.33 6.43
CA PRO A 84 -12.69 11.19 5.95
C PRO A 84 -12.59 11.50 4.44
N CYS A 85 -12.68 10.46 3.62
CA CYS A 85 -12.73 10.48 2.17
C CYS A 85 -13.72 9.39 1.66
N CYS A 86 -13.77 9.13 0.36
CA CYS A 86 -14.60 8.04 -0.14
C CYS A 86 -14.04 6.66 0.30
N HIS A 87 -14.93 5.77 0.75
CA HIS A 87 -14.53 4.43 1.23
C HIS A 87 -14.11 3.47 0.10
N MET A 88 -14.66 3.67 -1.11
CA MET A 88 -14.37 2.83 -2.28
C MET A 88 -13.11 3.30 -3.00
N LEU A 89 -12.39 2.34 -3.59
CA LEU A 89 -11.28 2.62 -4.51
C LEU A 89 -11.81 3.11 -5.88
N PRO A 90 -11.16 4.09 -6.53
CA PRO A 90 -10.01 4.87 -6.04
C PRO A 90 -10.44 5.94 -5.03
N GLN A 91 -9.77 5.99 -3.88
CA GLN A 91 -9.99 7.00 -2.84
C GLN A 91 -9.36 8.34 -3.23
N GLN A 92 -10.12 9.43 -3.04
CA GLN A 92 -9.65 10.80 -3.30
C GLN A 92 -8.71 11.30 -2.19
N PRO A 93 -7.79 12.24 -2.50
CA PRO A 93 -6.93 12.84 -1.50
C PRO A 93 -7.68 13.47 -0.33
N LEU A 94 -7.08 13.38 0.86
CA LEU A 94 -7.61 14.05 2.05
C LEU A 94 -7.68 15.56 1.83
N HIS A 95 -8.81 16.15 2.23
CA HIS A 95 -9.02 17.58 2.05
C HIS A 95 -8.07 18.40 2.95
N PRO A 96 -7.43 19.48 2.44
CA PRO A 96 -6.49 20.31 3.20
C PRO A 96 -6.99 20.85 4.56
N CYS A 97 -8.31 20.97 4.75
CA CYS A 97 -8.90 21.41 6.03
C CYS A 97 -8.57 20.49 7.21
N ILE A 98 -8.23 19.23 6.93
CA ILE A 98 -7.83 18.22 7.91
C ILE A 98 -6.42 18.54 8.45
N PHE A 99 -5.62 19.32 7.71
CA PHE A 99 -4.25 19.70 8.08
C PHE A 99 -4.04 21.23 7.98
N PRO A 100 -4.60 22.05 8.89
CA PRO A 100 -4.65 23.52 8.74
C PRO A 100 -3.29 24.21 8.58
N SER A 101 -2.26 23.67 9.22
CA SER A 101 -0.89 24.22 9.17
C SER A 101 -0.02 23.51 8.14
N SER A 102 -0.09 22.18 8.05
CA SER A 102 0.80 21.35 7.23
C SER A 102 0.43 21.41 5.76
N SER A 103 -0.86 21.55 5.42
CA SER A 103 -1.31 21.67 4.03
C SER A 103 -0.79 22.91 3.30
N LYS A 104 -0.29 23.92 4.05
CA LYS A 104 0.34 25.12 3.49
C LYS A 104 1.80 24.89 3.11
N ARG A 105 2.42 23.78 3.55
CA ARG A 105 3.80 23.44 3.27
C ARG A 105 3.91 22.77 1.91
N LYS A 106 4.97 23.09 1.16
CA LYS A 106 5.27 22.41 -0.11
C LYS A 106 5.73 20.97 0.08
N THR A 107 6.11 20.59 1.29
CA THR A 107 6.66 19.29 1.67
C THR A 107 5.58 18.32 2.15
N THR A 108 4.30 18.63 1.98
CA THR A 108 3.18 17.81 2.45
C THR A 108 2.18 17.64 1.33
N HIS A 109 2.00 16.40 0.90
CA HIS A 109 1.18 16.05 -0.24
C HIS A 109 0.09 15.06 0.21
N CYS A 110 -1.17 15.42 -0.01
CA CYS A 110 -2.28 14.48 0.12
C CYS A 110 -2.52 13.84 -1.25
N LEU A 111 -2.60 12.51 -1.29
CA LEU A 111 -2.57 11.71 -2.51
C LEU A 111 -3.78 10.79 -2.62
N THR A 112 -3.98 10.16 -3.77
CA THR A 112 -5.04 9.15 -3.95
C THR A 112 -4.64 7.81 -3.33
N ASN A 113 -5.59 6.90 -3.18
CA ASN A 113 -5.31 5.47 -2.96
C ASN A 113 -6.12 4.66 -4.00
N PRO A 114 -5.50 3.85 -4.87
CA PRO A 114 -4.06 3.59 -4.99
C PRO A 114 -3.25 4.81 -5.43
N TYR A 115 -1.93 4.75 -5.21
CA TYR A 115 -0.98 5.78 -5.65
C TYR A 115 0.16 5.13 -6.43
N ASP A 116 0.48 5.70 -7.60
CA ASP A 116 1.65 5.37 -8.41
C ASP A 116 2.53 6.61 -8.49
N PHE A 117 3.74 6.53 -7.96
CA PHE A 117 4.72 7.59 -8.09
C PHE A 117 6.02 7.10 -8.70
N GLN A 118 6.59 7.97 -9.54
CA GLN A 118 7.81 7.70 -10.29
C GLN A 118 7.73 6.45 -11.20
N ILE A 119 6.54 5.88 -11.47
CA ILE A 119 6.30 4.77 -12.41
C ILE A 119 6.98 3.45 -11.94
N VAL A 120 7.43 3.42 -10.68
CA VAL A 120 8.21 2.32 -10.08
C VAL A 120 7.77 1.96 -8.66
N PHE A 121 6.95 2.80 -8.03
CA PHE A 121 6.32 2.53 -6.75
C PHE A 121 4.80 2.52 -6.93
N LEU A 122 4.20 1.36 -6.76
CA LEU A 122 2.75 1.20 -6.65
C LEU A 122 2.39 0.89 -5.20
N GLN A 123 1.45 1.66 -4.65
CA GLN A 123 1.06 1.55 -3.26
C GLN A 123 -0.46 1.51 -3.11
N THR A 124 -0.92 0.75 -2.12
CA THR A 124 -2.29 0.77 -1.62
C THR A 124 -2.29 0.88 -0.11
N SER A 125 -3.39 1.33 0.46
CA SER A 125 -3.59 1.37 1.92
C SER A 125 -3.98 0.01 2.52
N GLY A 126 -3.86 -1.10 1.78
CA GLY A 126 -4.05 -2.47 2.27
C GLY A 126 -5.44 -3.07 2.06
N GLN A 127 -6.48 -2.26 1.77
CA GLN A 127 -7.87 -2.72 1.61
C GLN A 127 -8.03 -3.88 0.61
N ASN A 128 -7.28 -3.84 -0.49
CA ASN A 128 -7.31 -4.91 -1.49
C ASN A 128 -6.86 -6.26 -0.92
N LEU A 129 -5.88 -6.28 -0.03
CA LEU A 129 -5.44 -7.51 0.64
C LEU A 129 -6.44 -7.91 1.74
N ASP A 130 -7.01 -6.94 2.46
CA ASP A 130 -8.03 -7.19 3.49
C ASP A 130 -9.31 -7.79 2.91
N ASP A 131 -9.68 -7.42 1.69
CA ASP A 131 -10.83 -7.98 0.98
C ASP A 131 -10.54 -9.38 0.42
N ILE A 132 -9.33 -9.65 -0.06
CA ILE A 132 -8.95 -10.94 -0.65
C ILE A 132 -8.69 -11.99 0.43
N TYR A 133 -8.00 -11.61 1.52
CA TYR A 133 -7.58 -12.54 2.58
C TYR A 133 -8.71 -13.47 3.06
N PRO A 134 -9.89 -12.97 3.51
CA PRO A 134 -10.98 -13.83 4.00
C PRO A 134 -11.64 -14.69 2.91
N LEU A 135 -11.42 -14.37 1.64
CA LEU A 135 -11.94 -15.11 0.49
C LEU A 135 -10.94 -16.11 -0.08
N SER A 136 -9.71 -16.13 0.43
CA SER A 136 -8.61 -16.94 -0.06
C SER A 136 -8.26 -18.07 0.91
N THR A 137 -7.58 -19.10 0.41
CA THR A 137 -6.96 -20.14 1.25
C THR A 137 -5.50 -19.83 1.57
N ILE A 138 -5.06 -18.57 1.37
CA ILE A 138 -3.66 -18.16 1.47
C ILE A 138 -3.47 -17.41 2.79
N ASP A 139 -2.63 -17.96 3.68
CA ASP A 139 -2.37 -17.36 4.99
C ASP A 139 -1.32 -16.24 4.93
N ASP A 140 -0.41 -16.29 3.96
CA ASP A 140 0.64 -15.27 3.80
C ASP A 140 0.15 -14.11 2.92
N ARG A 141 0.06 -12.91 3.52
CA ARG A 141 -0.32 -11.69 2.81
C ARG A 141 0.68 -11.26 1.75
N VAL A 142 1.96 -11.63 1.88
CA VAL A 142 2.97 -11.37 0.84
C VAL A 142 2.66 -12.22 -0.40
N GLN A 143 2.27 -13.48 -0.21
CA GLN A 143 1.83 -14.34 -1.31
C GLN A 143 0.57 -13.80 -1.99
N ILE A 144 -0.40 -13.27 -1.23
CA ILE A 144 -1.58 -12.62 -1.83
C ILE A 144 -1.16 -11.40 -2.66
N LEU A 145 -0.21 -10.61 -2.19
CA LEU A 145 0.31 -9.45 -2.90
C LEU A 145 1.07 -9.85 -4.18
N GLU A 146 1.83 -10.95 -4.15
CA GLU A 146 2.47 -11.54 -5.32
C GLU A 146 1.43 -11.97 -6.35
N ASN A 147 0.39 -12.69 -5.93
CA ASN A 147 -0.71 -13.07 -6.81
C ASN A 147 -1.41 -11.84 -7.39
N CYS A 148 -1.59 -10.76 -6.61
CA CYS A 148 -2.16 -9.51 -7.12
C CYS A 148 -1.30 -8.87 -8.21
N LEU A 149 0.02 -8.96 -8.07
CA LEU A 149 0.98 -8.48 -9.06
C LEU A 149 0.90 -9.31 -10.34
N GLU A 150 0.96 -10.64 -10.25
CA GLU A 150 0.80 -11.57 -11.39
C GLU A 150 -0.54 -11.37 -12.12
N LEU A 151 -1.60 -11.08 -11.37
CA LEU A 151 -2.93 -10.84 -11.89
C LEU A 151 -3.14 -9.41 -12.42
N CYS A 152 -2.16 -8.51 -12.27
CA CYS A 152 -2.29 -7.08 -12.56
C CYS A 152 -3.55 -6.45 -11.91
N ALA A 153 -3.94 -6.95 -10.72
CA ALA A 153 -5.26 -6.69 -10.13
C ALA A 153 -5.35 -5.35 -9.36
N ILE A 154 -4.22 -4.72 -9.04
CA ILE A 154 -4.14 -3.48 -8.26
C ILE A 154 -4.15 -2.23 -9.18
N ALA A 155 -3.72 -2.37 -10.45
CA ALA A 155 -3.74 -1.30 -11.43
C ALA A 155 -3.81 -1.87 -12.87
N PRO A 156 -4.85 -1.56 -13.68
CA PRO A 156 -4.86 -1.89 -15.09
C PRO A 156 -4.06 -0.82 -15.84
N ILE A 157 -2.75 -1.00 -15.97
CA ILE A 157 -1.92 -0.14 -16.83
C ILE A 157 -1.35 -0.99 -17.98
N CYS A 158 -1.05 -0.34 -19.10
CA CYS A 158 -0.94 -0.79 -20.50
C CYS A 158 0.19 0.06 -21.16
N PRO A 159 0.83 -0.22 -22.34
CA PRO A 159 0.78 -1.36 -23.26
C PRO A 159 2.15 -2.08 -23.48
N ASP A 160 2.05 -3.18 -24.22
CA ASP A 160 2.99 -4.11 -24.87
C ASP A 160 4.52 -3.87 -24.93
N THR A 161 5.19 -5.04 -25.03
CA THR A 161 6.55 -5.37 -25.46
C THR A 161 7.67 -5.26 -24.43
N LEU A 162 8.06 -6.42 -23.86
CA LEU A 162 9.42 -7.00 -23.75
C LEU A 162 9.39 -8.19 -22.75
N SER A 163 10.39 -9.07 -22.77
CA SER A 163 10.39 -10.34 -22.01
C SER A 163 10.51 -10.15 -20.48
N PRO A 164 9.71 -10.84 -19.63
CA PRO A 164 9.66 -10.68 -18.16
C PRO A 164 10.92 -11.05 -17.36
N HIS A 165 11.97 -11.60 -17.99
CA HIS A 165 12.98 -12.40 -17.28
C HIS A 165 14.06 -11.59 -16.53
N ASP A 166 14.05 -10.26 -16.61
CA ASP A 166 15.11 -9.39 -16.03
C ASP A 166 14.61 -8.34 -15.03
N ILE A 167 13.37 -8.46 -14.53
CA ILE A 167 12.78 -7.45 -13.64
C ILE A 167 12.77 -7.96 -12.20
N GLN A 168 13.42 -7.20 -11.32
CA GLN A 168 13.33 -7.41 -9.89
C GLN A 168 12.27 -6.48 -9.30
N VAL A 169 11.21 -7.06 -8.73
CA VAL A 169 10.19 -6.33 -7.97
C VAL A 169 10.39 -6.62 -6.48
N ARG A 170 10.20 -5.61 -5.64
CA ARG A 170 10.21 -5.74 -4.18
C ARG A 170 8.79 -5.56 -3.65
N LEU A 171 8.23 -6.63 -3.08
CA LEU A 171 6.98 -6.57 -2.34
C LEU A 171 7.25 -6.19 -0.89
N ILE A 172 6.49 -5.24 -0.35
CA ILE A 172 6.65 -4.75 1.03
C ILE A 172 5.26 -4.67 1.67
N CYS A 173 5.05 -5.44 2.73
CA CYS A 173 3.89 -5.28 3.61
C CYS A 173 4.30 -4.35 4.77
N ILE A 174 3.63 -3.19 4.87
CA ILE A 174 3.89 -2.21 5.93
C ILE A 174 3.02 -2.60 7.14
N PRO A 175 3.59 -2.79 8.34
CA PRO A 175 2.81 -3.14 9.51
C PRO A 175 1.96 -1.96 9.99
N SER A 176 0.85 -2.27 10.67
CA SER A 176 0.06 -1.25 11.36
C SER A 176 0.85 -0.72 12.55
N PHE A 177 1.17 0.58 12.54
CA PHE A 177 1.95 1.23 13.57
C PHE A 177 1.28 1.11 14.95
N ALA A 178 -0.05 1.26 15.02
CA ALA A 178 -0.77 1.14 16.27
C ALA A 178 -0.70 -0.27 16.90
N GLN A 179 -0.47 -1.30 16.10
CA GLN A 179 -0.37 -2.69 16.57
C GLN A 179 1.08 -3.11 16.84
N SER A 180 1.98 -2.77 15.91
CA SER A 180 3.37 -3.22 15.89
C SER A 180 4.34 -2.26 16.56
N ASN A 181 3.95 -0.99 16.69
CA ASN A 181 4.83 0.11 17.08
C ASN A 181 6.11 0.17 16.24
N SER A 182 5.97 -0.11 14.94
CA SER A 182 7.08 -0.15 14.00
C SER A 182 6.74 0.47 12.65
N TYR A 183 7.79 0.82 11.91
CA TYR A 183 7.72 1.31 10.54
C TYR A 183 8.83 0.68 9.70
N ILE A 184 8.71 0.77 8.38
CA ILE A 184 9.68 0.20 7.44
C ILE A 184 10.54 1.31 6.86
N VAL A 185 11.85 1.06 6.75
CA VAL A 185 12.79 1.89 6.01
C VAL A 185 13.29 1.11 4.80
N LEU A 186 13.13 1.66 3.60
CA LEU A 186 13.63 1.12 2.35
C LEU A 186 14.85 1.90 1.89
N ASN A 187 15.96 1.21 1.64
CA ASN A 187 17.11 1.78 0.95
C ASN A 187 16.87 1.73 -0.57
N LEU A 188 16.85 2.90 -1.22
CA LEU A 188 16.59 3.04 -2.67
C LEU A 188 17.75 2.60 -3.56
N ARG A 189 18.96 2.48 -3.02
CA ARG A 189 20.14 2.00 -3.75
C ARG A 189 20.24 0.47 -3.72
N THR A 190 19.96 -0.16 -2.58
CA THR A 190 20.10 -1.62 -2.40
C THR A 190 18.78 -2.38 -2.47
N LEU A 191 17.65 -1.68 -2.40
CA LEU A 191 16.29 -2.24 -2.23
C LEU A 191 16.13 -3.09 -0.97
N GLU A 192 17.03 -2.96 0.00
CA GLU A 192 16.91 -3.61 1.30
C GLU A 192 15.90 -2.86 2.18
N CYS A 193 15.08 -3.64 2.89
CA CYS A 193 14.10 -3.13 3.84
C CYS A 193 14.54 -3.46 5.27
N CYS A 194 14.38 -2.51 6.18
CA CYS A 194 14.61 -2.68 7.61
C CYS A 194 13.35 -2.25 8.36
N GLU A 195 12.86 -3.11 9.24
CA GLU A 195 11.82 -2.72 10.20
C GLU A 195 12.47 -2.05 11.41
N ILE A 196 11.96 -0.89 11.78
CA ILE A 196 12.37 -0.17 12.99
C ILE A 196 11.21 -0.19 13.98
N SER A 197 11.38 -0.95 15.06
CA SER A 197 10.39 -1.07 16.14
C SER A 197 10.79 -0.23 17.35
N PHE A 198 9.82 0.47 17.94
CA PHE A 198 10.01 1.21 19.17
C PHE A 198 9.81 0.29 20.38
N GLN A 199 10.82 0.19 21.24
CA GLN A 199 10.81 -0.70 22.42
C GLN A 199 9.86 -0.21 23.54
N ASN A 200 9.45 1.05 23.51
CA ASN A 200 8.51 1.60 24.48
C ASN A 200 7.09 1.34 24.00
N LYS A 201 6.37 0.43 24.66
CA LYS A 201 4.90 0.45 24.64
C LYS A 201 4.49 1.90 24.93
N ILE A 202 3.71 2.51 24.03
CA ILE A 202 3.06 3.81 24.30
C ILE A 202 2.51 3.70 25.72
N PRO A 203 2.91 4.58 26.67
CA PRO A 203 2.34 4.55 28.00
C PRO A 203 0.83 4.55 27.80
N GLN A 204 0.15 3.51 28.30
CA GLN A 204 -1.28 3.58 28.47
C GLN A 204 -1.50 4.85 29.27
N ILE A 205 -1.98 5.92 28.63
CA ILE A 205 -2.42 7.11 29.34
C ILE A 205 -3.52 6.55 30.23
N ILE A 206 -3.18 6.42 31.51
CA ILE A 206 -4.06 5.88 32.54
C ILE A 206 -5.33 6.72 32.47
N GLN A 207 -6.46 6.02 32.31
CA GLN A 207 -7.82 6.57 32.32
C GLN A 207 -8.08 7.44 33.54
#